data_AF-A0AAP5YC25-F1
#
_entry.id   AF-A0AAP5YC25-F1
#
_cell.length_a   1.000
_cell.length_b   1.000
_cell.length_c   1.000
_cell.angle_alpha   90.00
_cell.angle_beta   90.00
_cell.angle_gamma   90.00
#
_symmetry.space_group_name_H-M   'P 1'
#
loop_
_entity.id
_entity.type
_entity.pdbx_description
1 polymer ?
#
loop_
_entity_poly.entity_id
_entity_poly.type
_entity_poly.pdbx_seq_one_letter_code
_entity_poly.pdbx_strand_id
1 'polypeptide(L)' 'MATTKAKTAEITKESTETSEQPNGNTQVKLKMPLWDSDKQQSFTVGDLYPCSEKEAQRLIDNGTAVKADA' A
#
# COMPACT_ATOMS: atom_id res chain seq x y z
N MET A 1 15.27 12.51 40.71
CA MET A 1 16.07 11.27 40.67
C MET A 1 15.15 10.11 40.32
N ALA A 2 15.61 9.26 39.42
CA ALA A 2 15.24 7.85 39.18
C ALA A 2 13.76 7.46 38.98
N THR A 3 13.44 7.40 37.69
CA THR A 3 12.59 6.44 36.98
C THR A 3 12.74 4.97 37.40
N THR A 4 11.66 4.20 37.24
CA THR A 4 11.57 2.85 36.60
C THR A 4 11.06 1.68 37.45
N LYS A 5 9.97 1.05 36.97
CA LYS A 5 9.71 -0.40 37.06
C LYS A 5 9.02 -0.83 35.75
N ALA A 6 9.78 -1.36 34.79
CA ALA A 6 9.85 -2.78 34.37
C ALA A 6 8.46 -3.37 34.03
N LYS A 7 8.12 -3.68 32.77
CA LYS A 7 8.64 -4.68 31.82
C LYS A 7 7.53 -5.73 31.60
N THR A 8 6.88 -5.67 30.43
CA THR A 8 6.32 -6.85 29.77
C THR A 8 6.58 -6.67 28.28
N ALA A 9 7.51 -7.48 27.78
CA ALA A 9 7.71 -7.66 26.36
C ALA A 9 6.62 -8.61 25.87
N GLU A 10 5.79 -8.18 24.95
CA GLU A 10 5.10 -9.09 24.05
C GLU A 10 5.47 -8.69 22.63
N ILE A 11 6.28 -9.55 22.03
CA ILE A 11 6.75 -9.46 20.67
C ILE A 11 5.60 -9.98 19.81
N THR A 12 4.72 -9.09 19.39
CA THR A 12 4.00 -9.28 18.12
C THR A 12 4.51 -8.20 17.20
N LYS A 13 5.09 -8.66 16.09
CA LYS A 13 5.81 -7.87 15.10
C LYS A 13 5.02 -6.61 14.79
N GLU A 14 5.47 -5.49 15.34
CA GLU A 14 5.18 -4.15 14.86
C GLU A 14 5.85 -4.03 13.47
N SER A 15 5.30 -4.75 12.50
CA SER A 15 5.21 -4.17 11.17
C SER A 15 4.26 -3.02 11.38
N THR A 16 4.83 -1.82 11.45
CA THR A 16 4.12 -0.57 11.28
C THR A 16 3.41 -0.66 9.93
N GLU A 17 2.27 -1.36 9.90
CA GLU A 17 1.23 -1.18 8.92
C GLU A 17 0.79 0.25 9.13
N THR A 18 1.54 1.12 8.47
CA THR A 18 1.11 2.45 8.12
C THR A 18 -0.27 2.21 7.57
N SER A 19 -1.27 2.58 8.36
CA SER A 19 -2.64 2.73 7.90
C SER A 19 -2.57 3.82 6.85
N GLU A 20 -2.11 3.45 5.65
CA GLU A 20 -2.14 4.26 4.46
C GLU A 20 -3.61 4.41 4.17
N GLN A 21 -4.17 5.52 4.68
CA GLN A 21 -5.53 5.92 4.41
C GLN A 21 -5.76 5.74 2.91
N PRO A 22 -6.78 4.98 2.47
CA PRO A 22 -6.99 4.65 1.05
C PRO A 22 -7.45 5.84 0.21
N ASN A 23 -7.20 7.08 0.67
CA ASN A 23 -7.37 8.31 -0.08
C ASN A 23 -6.21 8.47 -1.08
N GLY A 24 -6.00 7.44 -1.89
CA GLY A 24 -5.17 7.51 -3.08
C GLY A 24 -5.84 8.44 -4.06
N ASN A 25 -5.49 9.72 -4.02
CA ASN A 25 -5.94 10.73 -4.99
C ASN A 25 -5.33 10.51 -6.39
N THR A 26 -4.68 9.36 -6.60
CA THR A 26 -3.97 8.96 -7.81
C THR A 26 -4.49 7.60 -8.25
N GLN A 27 -4.54 7.39 -9.56
CA GLN A 27 -4.90 6.10 -10.14
C GLN A 27 -3.84 5.71 -11.15
N VAL A 28 -3.55 4.42 -11.24
CA VAL A 28 -2.67 3.86 -12.26
C VAL A 28 -3.42 2.82 -13.05
N LYS A 29 -3.05 2.68 -14.32
CA LYS A 29 -3.58 1.64 -15.18
C LYS A 29 -2.68 0.42 -15.09
N LEU A 30 -3.23 -0.68 -14.59
CA LEU A 30 -2.48 -1.91 -14.37
C LEU A 30 -2.07 -2.54 -15.70
N LYS A 31 -0.85 -3.05 -15.76
CA LYS A 31 -0.35 -3.88 -16.87
C LYS A 31 -0.37 -5.36 -16.53
N MET A 32 -0.58 -5.70 -15.27
CA MET A 32 -0.64 -7.06 -14.74
C MET A 32 -1.83 -7.17 -13.78
N PRO A 33 -2.42 -8.37 -13.62
CA PRO A 33 -3.45 -8.58 -12.61
C PRO A 33 -2.87 -8.32 -11.23
N LEU A 34 -3.60 -7.56 -10.41
CA LEU A 34 -3.22 -7.23 -9.04
C LEU A 34 -4.30 -7.72 -8.09
N TRP A 35 -3.88 -8.47 -7.07
CA TRP A 35 -4.75 -8.75 -5.93
C TRP A 35 -4.53 -7.67 -4.89
N ASP A 36 -5.57 -6.88 -4.60
CA ASP A 36 -5.57 -5.96 -3.49
C ASP A 36 -6.15 -6.65 -2.26
N SER A 37 -5.31 -6.91 -1.27
CA SER A 37 -5.70 -7.57 -0.02
C SER A 37 -6.54 -6.67 0.89
N ASP A 38 -6.39 -5.35 0.80
CA ASP A 38 -7.12 -4.38 1.61
C ASP A 38 -8.60 -4.30 1.19
N LYS A 39 -8.82 -4.23 -0.13
CA LYS A 39 -10.14 -4.23 -0.77
C LYS A 39 -10.70 -5.64 -0.98
N GLN A 40 -9.89 -6.67 -0.72
CA GLN A 40 -10.17 -8.07 -1.05
C GLN A 40 -10.71 -8.22 -2.47
N GLN A 41 -10.08 -7.52 -3.42
CA GLN A 41 -10.54 -7.44 -4.79
C GLN A 41 -9.40 -7.69 -5.78
N SER A 42 -9.71 -8.47 -6.82
CA SER A 42 -8.84 -8.63 -7.98
C SER A 42 -9.06 -7.51 -8.98
N PHE A 43 -7.97 -6.90 -9.43
CA PHE A 43 -7.95 -6.00 -10.58
C PHE A 43 -7.27 -6.69 -11.75
N THR A 44 -7.75 -6.42 -12.96
CA THR A 44 -7.23 -7.05 -14.17
C THR A 44 -6.28 -6.13 -14.94
N VAL A 45 -5.64 -6.67 -15.97
CA VAL A 45 -4.83 -5.83 -16.87
C VAL A 45 -5.72 -4.79 -17.54
N GLY A 46 -5.34 -3.53 -17.43
CA GLY A 46 -6.08 -2.38 -17.96
C GLY A 46 -7.04 -1.74 -16.95
N ASP A 47 -7.28 -2.35 -15.79
CA ASP A 47 -8.06 -1.73 -14.72
C ASP A 47 -7.35 -0.49 -14.17
N LEU A 48 -8.18 0.46 -13.72
CA LEU A 48 -7.73 1.61 -12.96
C LEU A 48 -7.66 1.24 -11.50
N TYR A 49 -6.44 1.15 -10.98
CA TYR A 49 -6.17 0.84 -9.60
C TYR A 49 -5.95 2.14 -8.80
N PRO A 50 -6.85 2.47 -7.86
CA PRO A 50 -6.69 3.64 -7.01
C PRO A 50 -5.63 3.36 -5.94
N CYS A 51 -4.59 4.18 -5.91
CA CYS A 51 -3.46 4.02 -5.01
C CYS A 51 -2.84 5.37 -4.63
N SER A 52 -2.00 5.37 -3.62
CA SER A 52 -1.23 6.55 -3.24
C SER A 52 -0.19 6.89 -4.32
N GLU A 53 0.23 8.15 -4.43
CA GLU A 53 1.23 8.58 -5.41
C GLU A 53 2.57 7.81 -5.28
N LYS A 54 2.95 7.47 -4.04
CA LYS A 54 4.12 6.63 -3.73
C LYS A 54 3.97 5.19 -4.23
N GLU A 55 2.80 4.61 -4.06
CA GLU A 55 2.46 3.26 -4.53
C GLU A 55 2.37 3.24 -6.07
N ALA A 56 1.72 4.24 -6.67
CA ALA A 56 1.68 4.46 -8.11
C ALA A 56 3.10 4.47 -8.70
N GLN A 57 4.00 5.26 -8.11
CA GLN A 57 5.38 5.37 -8.58
C GLN A 57 6.12 4.02 -8.46
N ARG A 58 5.93 3.28 -7.36
CA ARG A 58 6.47 1.92 -7.19
C ARG A 58 5.94 0.95 -8.24
N LEU A 59 4.63 0.93 -8.49
CA LEU A 59 4.02 0.05 -9.48
C LEU A 59 4.51 0.37 -10.90
N ILE A 60 4.70 1.65 -11.22
CA ILE A 60 5.26 2.08 -12.50
C ILE A 60 6.74 1.68 -12.62
N ASP A 61 7.53 1.88 -11.57
CA ASP A 61 8.96 1.53 -11.54
C ASP A 61 9.19 0.02 -11.66
N ASN A 62 8.34 -0.79 -11.00
CA ASN A 62 8.34 -2.25 -11.14
C ASN A 62 7.75 -2.73 -12.48
N GLY A 63 7.23 -1.82 -13.31
CA GLY A 63 6.63 -2.14 -14.61
C GLY A 63 5.28 -2.85 -14.53
N THR A 64 4.66 -2.92 -13.35
CA THR A 64 3.36 -3.56 -13.10
C THR A 64 2.19 -2.65 -13.45
N ALA A 65 2.40 -1.33 -13.50
CA ALA A 65 1.39 -0.36 -13.91
C ALA A 65 1.99 0.77 -14.77
N VAL A 66 1.12 1.61 -15.32
CA VAL A 66 1.47 2.87 -15.99
C VAL A 66 0.60 4.00 -15.44
N LYS A 67 1.04 5.24 -15.61
CA LYS A 67 0.23 6.41 -15.29
C LYS A 67 -1.10 6.30 -16.02
N ALA A 68 -2.21 6.46 -15.30
CA ALA A 68 -3.51 6.62 -15.94
C ALA A 68 -3.53 8.02 -16.56
N ASP A 69 -3.60 8.11 -17.88
CA ASP A 69 -3.79 9.39 -18.59
C ASP A 69 -5.23 9.87 -18.32
N ALA A 70 -5.38 11.15 -17.99
CA ALA A 70 -6.65 11.77 -17.62
C ALA A 70 -7.57 12.00 -18.82
#